data_AF-A0A6N3A740-F1
#
_entry.id   AF-A0A6N3A740-F1
#
_cell.length_a   1.000
_cell.length_b   1.000
_cell.length_c   1.000
_cell.angle_alpha   90.00
_cell.angle_beta   90.00
_cell.angle_gamma   90.00
#
_symmetry.space_group_name_H-M   'P 1'
#
loop_
_entity.id
_entity.type
_entity.pdbx_description
1 polymer ?
#
loop_
_entity_poly.entity_id
_entity_poly.type
_entity_poly.pdbx_seq_one_letter_code
_entity_poly.pdbx_strand_id
1 'polypeptide(L)'
;MKKDRAKKVLIRLTEEEKNKLQEMAEENEMKVEPFVRRTIFSNDIKKLSNENDALREEIKDLKQDIRILTNQNLADKEVLSKFTSQLLEMLEKLDKMKQEKEILSLELSEMKEKKPFWKRIFGR
;
A
#
# COMPACT_ATOMS: atom_id res chain seq x y z
N MET A 1 -54.66 23.87 28.19
CA MET A 1 -53.93 24.05 26.92
C MET A 1 -52.44 24.11 27.21
N LYS A 2 -51.62 23.19 26.67
CA LYS A 2 -50.15 23.28 26.78
C LYS A 2 -49.71 24.48 25.92
N LYS A 3 -49.12 25.52 26.53
CA LYS A 3 -48.54 26.64 25.78
C LYS A 3 -47.37 26.08 24.96
N ASP A 4 -47.49 26.10 23.64
CA ASP A 4 -46.36 25.84 22.75
C ASP A 4 -45.26 26.85 23.06
N ARG A 5 -44.20 26.40 23.71
CA ARG A 5 -43.03 27.24 24.01
C ARG A 5 -42.14 27.28 22.77
N ALA A 6 -42.62 27.93 21.71
CA ALA A 6 -41.79 28.24 20.56
C ALA A 6 -40.65 29.17 21.01
N LYS A 7 -39.41 28.66 21.00
CA LYS A 7 -38.21 29.47 21.28
C LYS A 7 -37.96 30.38 20.07
N LYS A 8 -37.97 31.70 20.29
CA LYS A 8 -37.61 32.69 19.28
C LYS A 8 -36.12 33.03 19.40
N VAL A 9 -35.42 33.07 18.28
CA VAL A 9 -34.01 33.50 18.22
C VAL A 9 -33.97 34.80 17.42
N LEU A 10 -33.30 35.82 17.98
CA LEU A 10 -33.08 37.11 17.34
C LEU A 10 -31.66 37.13 16.78
N ILE A 11 -31.55 37.34 15.47
CA ILE A 11 -30.27 37.50 14.77
C ILE A 11 -30.17 38.97 14.36
N ARG A 12 -29.10 39.64 14.78
CA ARG A 12 -28.79 41.00 14.33
C ARG A 12 -27.91 40.90 13.10
N LEU A 13 -28.29 41.63 12.06
CA LEU A 13 -27.62 41.64 10.77
C LEU A 13 -27.45 43.08 10.33
N THR A 14 -26.35 43.37 9.66
CA THR A 14 -26.18 44.58 8.86
C THR A 14 -27.05 44.51 7.60
N GLU A 15 -27.26 45.65 6.93
CA GLU A 15 -28.03 45.69 5.66
C GLU A 15 -27.40 44.82 4.57
N GLU A 16 -26.07 44.80 4.46
CA GLU A 16 -25.37 43.94 3.50
C GLU A 16 -25.58 42.45 3.81
N GLU A 17 -25.47 42.04 5.07
CA GLU A 17 -25.68 40.64 5.48
C GLU A 17 -27.14 40.20 5.28
N LYS A 18 -28.09 41.11 5.54
CA LYS A 18 -29.51 40.86 5.29
C LYS A 18 -29.78 40.62 3.81
N ASN A 19 -29.26 41.48 2.94
CA ASN A 19 -29.46 41.35 1.49
C ASN A 19 -28.86 40.05 0.97
N LYS A 20 -27.63 39.69 1.39
CA LYS A 20 -27.00 38.41 1.02
C LYS A 20 -27.83 37.20 1.47
N LEU A 21 -28.37 37.21 2.69
CA LEU A 21 -29.22 36.11 3.17
C LEU A 21 -30.51 36.00 2.37
N GLN A 22 -31.02 37.11 1.87
CA GLN A 22 -32.22 37.15 1.07
C GLN A 22 -31.96 36.61 -0.35
N GLU A 23 -30.86 37.05 -0.99
CA GLU A 23 -30.39 36.50 -2.27
C GLU A 23 -30.15 34.99 -2.19
N MET A 24 -29.40 34.52 -1.18
CA MET A 24 -29.15 33.08 -1.00
C MET A 24 -30.43 32.28 -0.75
N ALA A 25 -31.42 32.84 -0.06
CA ALA A 25 -32.70 32.17 0.16
C ALA A 25 -33.53 32.10 -1.14
N GLU A 26 -33.52 33.16 -1.95
CA GLU A 26 -34.18 33.23 -3.26
C GLU A 26 -33.52 32.27 -4.26
N GLU A 27 -32.19 32.18 -4.30
CA GLU A 27 -31.45 31.18 -5.10
C GLU A 27 -31.83 29.73 -4.74
N ASN A 28 -32.17 29.48 -3.47
CA ASN A 28 -32.62 28.18 -2.98
C ASN A 28 -34.15 28.00 -3.05
N GLU A 29 -34.86 28.91 -3.74
CA GLU A 29 -36.32 28.91 -3.93
C GLU A 29 -37.11 28.83 -2.61
N MET A 30 -36.61 29.48 -1.54
CA MET A 30 -37.22 29.40 -0.22
C MET A 30 -37.25 30.73 0.53
N LYS A 31 -38.12 30.81 1.54
CA LYS A 31 -38.19 31.98 2.43
C LYS A 31 -36.97 32.00 3.37
N VAL A 32 -36.55 33.20 3.76
CA VAL A 32 -35.38 33.45 4.62
C VAL A 32 -35.44 32.68 5.94
N GLU A 33 -36.61 32.60 6.59
CA GLU A 33 -36.76 31.88 7.87
C GLU A 33 -36.50 30.37 7.75
N PRO A 34 -37.15 29.61 6.84
CA PRO A 34 -36.79 28.22 6.54
C PRO A 34 -35.33 28.04 6.15
N PHE A 35 -34.78 28.93 5.32
CA PHE A 35 -33.39 28.89 4.89
C PHE A 35 -32.44 28.99 6.09
N VAL A 36 -32.59 30.03 6.92
CA VAL A 36 -31.79 30.20 8.14
C VAL A 36 -31.94 29.03 9.10
N ARG A 37 -33.16 28.50 9.24
CA ARG A 37 -33.41 27.32 10.09
C ARG A 37 -32.70 26.07 9.59
N ARG A 38 -32.67 25.88 8.27
CA ARG A 38 -32.00 24.74 7.63
C ARG A 38 -30.48 24.90 7.58
N THR A 39 -29.98 26.12 7.46
CA THR A 39 -28.54 26.35 7.27
C THR A 39 -27.81 26.57 8.59
N ILE A 40 -28.39 27.38 9.49
CA ILE A 40 -27.75 27.78 10.76
C ILE A 40 -28.14 26.83 11.90
N PHE A 41 -29.38 26.34 11.89
CA PHE A 41 -29.92 25.54 13.00
C PHE A 41 -30.10 24.05 12.66
N SER A 42 -29.67 23.59 11.48
CA SER A 42 -29.62 22.15 11.21
C SER A 42 -28.46 21.49 11.96
N ASN A 43 -28.63 20.21 12.25
CA ASN A 43 -27.57 19.35 12.81
C ASN A 43 -26.45 19.04 11.80
N ASP A 44 -26.43 19.68 10.62
CA ASP A 44 -25.52 19.33 9.54
C ASP A 44 -24.07 19.58 9.92
N ILE A 45 -23.78 20.66 10.68
CA ILE A 45 -22.42 20.90 11.22
C ILE A 45 -21.97 19.76 12.14
N LYS A 46 -22.87 19.27 13.01
CA LYS A 46 -22.55 18.17 13.93
C LYS A 46 -22.38 16.85 13.17
N LYS A 47 -23.20 16.62 12.14
CA LYS A 47 -23.10 15.44 11.28
C LYS A 47 -21.78 15.45 10.51
N LEU A 48 -21.43 16.57 9.87
CA LEU A 48 -20.18 16.76 9.16
C LEU A 48 -18.97 16.64 10.10
N SER A 49 -19.06 17.15 11.33
CA SER A 49 -18.01 16.96 12.33
C SER A 49 -17.78 15.48 12.65
N ASN A 50 -18.84 14.72 12.91
CA ASN A 50 -18.73 13.29 13.20
C ASN A 50 -18.18 12.49 12.00
N GLU A 51 -18.61 12.82 10.78
CA GLU A 51 -18.09 12.22 9.55
C GLU A 51 -16.59 12.53 9.37
N ASN A 52 -16.18 13.76 9.69
CA ASN A 52 -14.77 14.17 9.63
C ASN A 52 -13.91 13.45 10.68
N ASP A 53 -14.43 13.26 11.90
CA ASP A 53 -13.75 12.49 12.94
C ASP A 53 -13.59 11.01 12.55
N ALA A 54 -14.63 10.41 11.95
CA ALA A 54 -14.56 9.04 11.44
C ALA A 54 -13.51 8.90 10.31
N LEU A 55 -13.50 9.84 9.36
CA LEU A 55 -12.50 9.88 8.28
C LEU A 55 -11.08 10.04 8.82
N ARG A 56 -10.89 10.82 9.90
CA ARG A 56 -9.57 11.00 10.52
C ARG A 56 -9.03 9.72 11.14
N GLU A 57 -9.88 8.93 11.79
CA GLU A 57 -9.47 7.62 12.32
C GLU A 57 -9.19 6.63 11.20
N GLU A 58 -10.02 6.58 10.15
CA GLU A 58 -9.76 5.72 8.98
C GLU A 58 -8.42 6.06 8.31
N ILE A 59 -8.12 7.36 8.12
CA ILE A 59 -6.83 7.81 7.57
C ILE A 59 -5.66 7.39 8.46
N LYS A 60 -5.84 7.39 9.77
CA LYS A 60 -4.81 7.00 10.74
C LYS A 60 -4.54 5.50 10.67
N ASP A 61 -5.57 4.68 10.58
CA ASP A 61 -5.45 3.22 10.43
C ASP A 61 -4.80 2.86 9.11
N LEU A 62 -5.24 3.46 7.99
CA LEU A 62 -4.63 3.25 6.67
C LEU A 62 -3.14 3.64 6.64
N LYS A 63 -2.76 4.73 7.32
CA LYS A 63 -1.34 5.12 7.44
C LYS A 63 -0.53 4.09 8.21
N GLN A 64 -1.11 3.45 9.22
CA GLN A 64 -0.46 2.39 9.97
C GLN A 64 -0.28 1.13 9.11
N ASP A 65 -1.31 0.73 8.37
CA ASP A 65 -1.24 -0.42 7.45
C ASP A 65 -0.18 -0.23 6.37
N ILE A 66 -0.12 0.96 5.76
CA ILE A 66 0.91 1.30 4.78
C ILE A 66 2.33 1.13 5.37
N ARG A 67 2.55 1.55 6.62
CA ARG A 67 3.85 1.39 7.28
C ARG A 67 4.20 -0.08 7.50
N ILE A 68 3.23 -0.88 7.95
CA ILE A 68 3.42 -2.33 8.16
C ILE A 68 3.76 -3.02 6.85
N LEU A 69 2.97 -2.79 5.80
CA LEU A 69 3.20 -3.35 4.46
C LEU A 69 4.54 -2.94 3.87
N THR A 70 4.95 -1.68 4.07
CA THR A 70 6.26 -1.19 3.62
C THR A 70 7.40 -1.94 4.32
N ASN A 71 7.31 -2.13 5.63
CA ASN A 71 8.31 -2.86 6.39
C ASN A 71 8.38 -4.35 6.00
N GLN A 72 7.23 -4.98 5.77
CA GLN A 72 7.16 -6.37 5.28
C GLN A 72 7.82 -6.50 3.90
N ASN A 73 7.52 -5.60 2.97
CA ASN A 73 8.11 -5.61 1.64
C ASN A 73 9.64 -5.42 1.66
N LEU A 74 10.15 -4.59 2.59
CA LEU A 74 11.60 -4.46 2.80
C LEU A 74 12.22 -5.76 3.29
N ALA A 75 11.59 -6.45 4.25
CA ALA A 75 12.06 -7.74 4.75
C ALA A 75 12.03 -8.82 3.66
N ASP A 76 10.96 -8.87 2.86
CA ASP A 76 10.82 -9.82 1.75
C ASP A 76 11.90 -9.62 0.69
N LYS A 77 12.23 -8.36 0.37
CA LYS A 77 13.33 -8.04 -0.55
C LYS A 77 14.68 -8.53 -0.02
N GLU A 78 14.93 -8.41 1.27
CA GLU A 78 16.17 -8.92 1.88
C GLU A 78 16.26 -10.45 1.78
N VAL A 79 15.16 -11.15 2.08
CA VAL A 79 15.07 -12.61 1.96
C VAL A 79 15.27 -13.05 0.51
N LEU A 80 14.59 -12.40 -0.44
CA LEU A 80 14.74 -12.67 -1.87
C LEU A 80 16.16 -12.42 -2.35
N SER A 81 16.82 -11.35 -1.88
CA SER A 81 18.22 -11.08 -2.22
C SER A 81 19.13 -12.20 -1.71
N LYS A 82 18.98 -12.64 -0.46
CA LYS A 82 19.76 -13.75 0.11
C LYS A 82 19.56 -15.04 -0.67
N PHE A 83 18.31 -15.37 -0.99
CA PHE A 83 17.98 -16.56 -1.77
C PHE A 83 18.59 -16.51 -3.18
N THR A 84 18.53 -15.35 -3.83
CA THR A 84 19.11 -15.15 -5.16
C THR A 84 20.63 -15.35 -5.13
N SER A 85 21.31 -14.78 -4.13
CA SER A 85 22.77 -14.99 -3.95
C SER A 85 23.11 -16.47 -3.75
N GLN A 86 22.37 -17.17 -2.89
CA GLN A 86 22.58 -18.61 -2.68
C GLN A 86 22.37 -19.43 -3.95
N LEU A 87 21.35 -19.10 -4.74
CA LEU A 87 21.07 -19.79 -5.99
C LEU A 87 22.19 -19.57 -7.02
N LEU A 88 22.74 -18.35 -7.11
CA LEU A 88 23.88 -18.05 -7.97
C LEU A 88 25.12 -18.84 -7.54
N GLU A 89 25.43 -18.90 -6.25
CA GLU A 89 26.55 -19.72 -5.75
C GLU A 89 26.39 -21.21 -6.07
N MET A 90 25.16 -21.74 -5.99
CA MET A 90 24.88 -23.12 -6.35
C MET A 90 25.08 -23.38 -7.85
N LEU A 91 24.65 -22.44 -8.70
CA LEU A 91 24.86 -22.53 -10.14
C LEU A 91 26.35 -22.54 -10.49
N GLU A 92 27.15 -21.67 -9.88
CA GLU A 92 28.60 -21.66 -10.09
C GLU A 92 29.26 -22.97 -9.67
N LYS A 93 28.87 -23.53 -8.53
CA LYS A 93 29.37 -24.83 -8.07
C LYS A 93 28.99 -25.95 -9.03
N LEU A 94 27.76 -25.93 -9.53
CA LEU A 94 27.26 -26.94 -10.47
C LEU A 94 28.01 -26.89 -11.80
N ASP A 95 28.33 -25.70 -12.31
CA ASP A 95 29.12 -25.55 -13.53
C ASP A 95 30.57 -26.02 -13.34
N LYS A 96 31.20 -25.71 -12.20
CA LYS A 96 32.53 -26.27 -11.86
C LYS A 96 32.52 -27.78 -11.82
N MET A 97 31.52 -28.39 -11.17
CA MET A 97 31.38 -29.85 -11.12
C MET A 97 31.18 -30.48 -12.51
N LYS A 98 30.46 -29.81 -13.41
CA LYS A 98 30.32 -30.28 -14.80
C LYS A 98 31.67 -30.26 -15.53
N GLN A 99 32.43 -29.19 -15.41
CA GLN A 99 33.76 -29.08 -16.02
C GLN A 99 34.72 -30.15 -15.47
N GLU A 100 34.77 -30.33 -14.15
CA GLU A 100 35.59 -31.38 -13.52
C GLU A 100 35.19 -32.78 -14.00
N LYS A 101 33.89 -33.05 -14.12
CA LYS A 101 33.38 -34.33 -14.64
C LYS A 101 33.82 -34.56 -16.09
N GLU A 102 33.80 -33.54 -16.94
CA GLU A 102 34.28 -33.66 -18.33
C GLU A 102 35.77 -33.96 -18.39
N ILE A 103 36.58 -33.25 -17.59
CA ILE A 103 38.03 -33.48 -17.50
C ILE A 103 38.31 -34.92 -17.05
N LEU A 104 37.69 -35.37 -15.96
CA LEU A 104 37.85 -36.74 -15.46
C LEU A 104 37.41 -37.79 -16.48
N SER A 105 36.37 -37.50 -17.27
CA SER A 105 35.90 -38.40 -18.33
C SER A 105 36.93 -38.52 -19.46
N LEU A 106 37.58 -37.42 -19.83
CA LEU A 106 38.67 -37.39 -20.81
C LEU A 106 39.89 -38.17 -20.30
N GLU A 107 40.35 -37.89 -19.08
CA GLU A 107 41.48 -38.59 -18.46
C GLU A 107 41.24 -40.11 -18.35
N LEU A 108 40.02 -40.52 -17.97
CA LEU A 108 39.64 -41.92 -17.91
C LEU A 108 39.69 -42.58 -19.30
N SER A 109 39.28 -41.86 -20.34
CA SER A 109 39.32 -42.36 -21.72
C SER A 109 40.77 -42.54 -22.20
N GLU A 110 41.64 -41.56 -21.96
CA GLU A 110 43.07 -41.68 -22.27
C GLU A 110 43.75 -42.82 -21.51
N MET A 111 43.45 -42.99 -20.21
CA MET A 111 43.99 -44.10 -19.43
C MET A 111 43.54 -45.46 -19.97
N LYS A 112 42.28 -45.57 -20.41
CA LYS A 112 41.75 -46.79 -21.03
C LYS A 112 42.41 -47.08 -22.36
N GLU A 113 42.85 -46.09 -23.12
CA GLU A 113 43.60 -46.28 -24.37
C GLU A 113 45.09 -46.60 -24.13
N LYS A 114 45.71 -45.95 -23.14
CA LYS A 114 47.12 -46.18 -22.77
C LYS A 114 47.33 -47.56 -22.11
N LYS A 115 46.38 -48.08 -21.34
CA LYS A 115 46.49 -49.42 -20.70
C LYS A 115 46.76 -50.56 -21.70
N PRO A 116 45.99 -50.71 -22.79
CA PRO A 116 46.28 -51.65 -23.88
C PRO A 116 47.63 -51.42 -24.55
N PHE A 117 48.04 -50.15 -24.71
CA PHE A 117 49.33 -49.78 -25.28
C PHE A 117 50.50 -50.28 -24.42
N TRP A 118 50.53 -49.94 -23.13
CA TRP A 118 51.61 -50.39 -22.22
C TRP A 118 51.63 -51.91 -22.04
N LYS A 119 50.46 -52.57 -21.99
CA LYS A 119 50.36 -54.04 -21.95
C LYS A 119 50.95 -54.69 -23.20
N ARG A 120 50.86 -54.04 -24.36
CA ARG A 120 51.47 -54.51 -25.62
C ARG A 120 52.99 -54.33 -25.65
N ILE A 121 53.52 -53.27 -25.04
CA ILE A 121 54.96 -52.96 -25.08
C ILE A 121 55.75 -53.66 -23.96
N PHE A 122 55.19 -53.79 -22.76
CA PHE A 122 55.90 -54.29 -21.56
C PHE A 122 55.33 -55.60 -20.99
N GLY A 123 54.30 -56.18 -21.62
CA GLY A 123 53.62 -57.39 -21.14
C GLY A 123 54.23 -58.72 -21.61
N ARG A 124 55.53 -58.76 -21.92
CA ARG A 124 56.28 -60.01 -22.13
C ARG A 124 57.03 -60.40 -20.86
#